data_AF-A0AAN6LY12-F1
#
_entry.id   AF-A0AAN6LY12-F1
#
_cell.length_a   1.000
_cell.length_b   1.000
_cell.length_c   1.000
_cell.angle_alpha   90.00
_cell.angle_beta   90.00
_cell.angle_gamma   90.00
#
_symmetry.space_group_name_H-M   'P 1'
#
loop_
_entity.id
_entity.type
_entity.pdbx_description
1 polymer ?
#
loop_
_entity_poly.entity_id
_entity_poly.type
_entity_poly.pdbx_seq_one_letter_code
_entity_poly.pdbx_strand_id
1 'polypeptide(L)'
;MLSTLALSTLLTSVLALPQYATPSPTPSPSPSPYFGVISARSASPIHLLPLQASGGKFYLGGTPSGYCPVEAVGQEVCDEYPGNTTTLAGGYGTLSLGVVVPGGQQVYVAPDGALSYTQAHSAYVPEGSVRDGWTRTAREDPTDPLGSLAFEGG
;
A
#
# COMPACT_ATOMS: atom_id res chain seq x y z
N MET A 1 -59.92 -5.39 -67.53
CA MET A 1 -60.32 -5.98 -66.23
C MET A 1 -59.16 -5.73 -65.27
N LEU A 2 -59.27 -4.70 -64.41
CA LEU A 2 -58.27 -4.36 -63.41
C LEU A 2 -58.49 -5.25 -62.17
N SER A 3 -57.45 -5.94 -61.71
CA SER A 3 -57.46 -6.72 -60.47
C SER A 3 -56.62 -6.00 -59.42
N THR A 4 -57.28 -5.52 -58.37
CA THR A 4 -56.71 -4.81 -57.22
C THR A 4 -56.26 -5.82 -56.17
N LEU A 5 -54.96 -5.86 -55.85
CA LEU A 5 -54.40 -6.61 -54.72
C LEU A 5 -54.27 -5.67 -53.52
N ALA A 6 -55.00 -5.97 -52.43
CA ALA A 6 -54.92 -5.24 -51.18
C ALA A 6 -53.74 -5.76 -50.33
N LEU A 7 -52.85 -4.88 -49.93
CA LEU A 7 -51.70 -5.16 -49.05
C LEU A 7 -52.12 -4.91 -47.60
N SER A 8 -52.13 -5.96 -46.77
CA SER A 8 -52.49 -5.89 -45.35
C SER A 8 -51.22 -5.72 -44.51
N THR A 9 -51.09 -4.61 -43.79
CA THR A 9 -49.96 -4.30 -42.90
C THR A 9 -50.29 -4.69 -41.46
N LEU A 10 -49.42 -5.50 -40.83
CA LEU A 10 -49.50 -5.86 -39.42
C LEU A 10 -48.71 -4.87 -38.57
N LEU A 11 -49.39 -4.11 -37.70
CA LEU A 11 -48.76 -3.30 -36.65
C LEU A 11 -48.42 -4.19 -35.44
N THR A 12 -47.17 -4.18 -35.00
CA THR A 12 -46.72 -4.80 -33.75
C THR A 12 -46.43 -3.72 -32.72
N SER A 13 -47.16 -3.73 -31.61
CA SER A 13 -47.01 -2.83 -30.48
C SER A 13 -46.11 -3.46 -29.40
N VAL A 14 -45.00 -2.78 -29.07
CA VAL A 14 -44.03 -3.22 -28.05
C VAL A 14 -44.32 -2.47 -26.75
N LEU A 15 -44.59 -3.20 -25.66
CA LEU A 15 -44.75 -2.65 -24.30
C LEU A 15 -43.37 -2.43 -23.66
N ALA A 16 -43.07 -1.19 -23.26
CA ALA A 16 -41.86 -0.83 -22.54
C ALA A 16 -42.09 -0.89 -21.01
N LEU A 17 -41.23 -1.63 -20.29
CA LEU A 17 -41.23 -1.73 -18.83
C LEU A 17 -40.37 -0.61 -18.20
N PRO A 18 -40.70 -0.13 -16.99
CA PRO A 18 -39.94 0.89 -16.30
C PRO A 18 -38.62 0.32 -15.78
N GLN A 19 -37.50 0.94 -16.16
CA GLN A 19 -36.17 0.55 -15.70
C GLN A 19 -35.88 1.21 -14.34
N TYR A 20 -35.79 0.41 -13.28
CA TYR A 20 -35.28 0.88 -12.00
C TYR A 20 -33.77 1.13 -12.12
N ALA A 21 -33.32 2.34 -11.80
CA ALA A 21 -31.91 2.69 -11.76
C ALA A 21 -31.21 1.87 -10.66
N THR A 22 -30.21 1.08 -11.04
CA THR A 22 -29.34 0.40 -10.08
C THR A 22 -28.46 1.44 -9.37
N PRO A 23 -28.21 1.30 -8.06
CA PRO A 23 -27.23 2.15 -7.37
C PRO A 23 -25.87 1.95 -8.02
N SER A 24 -25.18 3.05 -8.35
CA SER A 24 -23.80 2.98 -8.83
C SER A 24 -22.90 2.37 -7.74
N PRO A 25 -21.96 1.49 -8.11
CA PRO A 25 -20.99 0.97 -7.15
C PRO A 25 -20.20 2.14 -6.56
N THR A 26 -20.20 2.25 -5.23
CA THR A 26 -19.26 3.12 -4.51
C THR A 26 -17.85 2.69 -4.91
N PRO A 27 -16.95 3.59 -5.34
CA PRO A 27 -15.58 3.20 -5.63
C PRO A 27 -14.97 2.57 -4.37
N SER A 28 -14.49 1.33 -4.50
CA SER A 28 -13.63 0.75 -3.47
C SER A 28 -12.46 1.71 -3.21
N PRO A 29 -12.10 1.99 -1.95
CA PRO A 29 -10.95 2.82 -1.67
C PRO A 29 -9.73 2.22 -2.38
N SER A 30 -9.08 3.00 -3.24
CA SER A 30 -7.81 2.60 -3.86
C SER A 30 -6.84 2.16 -2.74
N PRO A 31 -6.15 1.02 -2.88
CA PRO A 31 -5.22 0.59 -1.85
C PRO A 31 -4.18 1.69 -1.62
N SER A 32 -4.06 2.16 -0.37
CA SER A 32 -3.02 3.11 0.02
C SER A 32 -1.66 2.55 -0.42
N PRO A 33 -0.79 3.35 -1.05
CA PRO A 33 0.56 2.90 -1.38
C PRO A 33 1.38 2.61 -0.11
N TYR A 34 0.96 3.18 1.02
CA TYR A 34 1.57 3.01 2.32
C TYR A 34 0.88 1.92 3.14
N PHE A 35 1.68 1.11 3.82
CA PHE A 35 1.21 0.01 4.65
C PHE A 35 2.09 -0.17 5.89
N GLY A 36 1.51 -0.70 6.97
CA GLY A 36 2.25 -1.18 8.13
C GLY A 36 2.55 -2.68 8.03
N VAL A 37 3.46 -3.17 8.87
CA VAL A 37 3.81 -4.60 8.95
C VAL A 37 3.75 -5.06 10.39
N ILE A 38 3.24 -6.27 10.59
CA ILE A 38 3.31 -7.01 11.85
C ILE A 38 4.04 -8.32 11.61
N SER A 39 4.70 -8.85 12.64
CA SER A 39 5.41 -10.12 12.51
C SER A 39 4.45 -11.32 12.52
N ALA A 40 4.68 -12.28 11.61
CA ALA A 40 3.91 -13.52 11.51
C ALA A 40 4.76 -14.73 11.91
N ARG A 41 5.09 -14.84 13.21
CA ARG A 41 5.83 -15.99 13.76
C ARG A 41 5.08 -16.65 14.92
N SER A 42 4.19 -17.60 14.62
CA SER A 42 3.41 -18.32 15.63
C SER A 42 4.29 -18.94 16.73
N ALA A 43 3.76 -19.04 17.95
CA ALA A 43 4.43 -19.56 19.15
C ALA A 43 5.75 -18.84 19.51
N SER A 44 5.87 -17.56 19.17
CA SER A 44 7.04 -16.72 19.46
C SER A 44 6.63 -15.42 20.15
N PRO A 45 7.44 -14.87 21.08
CA PRO A 45 7.15 -13.58 21.73
C PRO A 45 7.05 -12.39 20.76
N ILE A 46 7.64 -12.53 19.57
CA ILE A 46 7.58 -11.48 18.54
C ILE A 46 6.29 -11.53 17.71
N HIS A 47 5.47 -12.59 17.82
CA HIS A 47 4.26 -12.74 17.01
C HIS A 47 3.35 -11.52 17.17
N LEU A 48 2.87 -10.98 16.05
CA LEU A 48 2.00 -9.81 15.96
C LEU A 48 2.61 -8.51 16.52
N LEU A 49 3.90 -8.50 16.87
CA LEU A 49 4.58 -7.24 17.17
C LEU A 49 4.70 -6.40 15.89
N PRO A 50 4.41 -5.08 15.97
CA PRO A 50 4.54 -4.19 14.83
C PRO A 50 6.01 -3.96 14.49
N LEU A 51 6.30 -3.79 13.20
CA LEU A 51 7.61 -3.35 12.75
C LEU A 51 7.78 -1.84 13.03
N GLN A 52 8.85 -1.46 13.70
CA GLN A 52 9.16 -0.07 14.06
C GLN A 52 10.53 0.37 13.52
N ALA A 53 10.57 1.49 12.82
CA ALA A 53 11.78 2.14 12.34
C ALA A 53 12.35 3.07 13.42
N SER A 54 13.55 2.77 13.91
CA SER A 54 14.23 3.59 14.90
C SER A 54 15.74 3.60 14.72
N GLY A 55 16.36 4.77 14.80
CA GLY A 55 17.83 4.91 14.77
C GLY A 55 18.51 4.30 13.54
N GLY A 56 17.85 4.29 12.37
CA GLY A 56 18.39 3.72 11.13
C GLY A 56 18.18 2.22 10.96
N LYS A 57 17.48 1.56 11.90
CA LYS A 57 17.22 0.11 11.93
C LYS A 57 15.75 -0.18 12.16
N PHE A 58 15.35 -1.43 11.95
CA PHE A 58 14.01 -1.90 12.28
C PHE A 58 14.00 -2.84 13.49
N TYR A 59 12.96 -2.72 14.30
CA TYR A 59 12.70 -3.54 15.48
C TYR A 59 11.27 -4.05 15.47
N LEU A 60 11.01 -5.16 16.14
CA LEU A 60 9.66 -5.67 16.36
C LEU A 60 9.18 -5.24 17.75
N GLY A 61 8.09 -4.48 17.79
CA GLY A 61 7.61 -3.80 19.00
C GLY A 61 8.30 -2.46 19.23
N GLY A 62 8.01 -1.84 20.37
CA GLY A 62 8.55 -0.52 20.73
C GLY A 62 7.87 0.65 19.99
N THR A 63 8.60 1.75 19.83
CA THR A 63 8.13 3.02 19.25
C THR A 63 9.11 3.49 18.18
N PRO A 64 8.62 4.02 17.04
CA PRO A 64 9.52 4.55 16.01
C PRO A 64 10.15 5.87 16.45
N SER A 65 11.25 6.25 15.82
CA SER A 65 11.92 7.55 16.06
C SER A 65 11.80 8.46 14.85
N GLY A 66 10.59 8.97 14.60
CA GLY A 66 10.35 10.00 13.59
C GLY A 66 10.94 11.36 13.99
N TYR A 67 11.37 12.13 12.99
CA TYR A 67 11.84 13.51 13.18
C TYR A 67 11.08 14.42 12.22
N CYS A 68 10.49 15.49 12.75
CA CYS A 68 9.81 16.50 11.97
C CYS A 68 10.48 17.88 12.19
N PRO A 69 11.08 18.50 11.16
CA PRO A 69 11.74 19.79 11.28
C PRO A 69 10.72 20.93 11.22
N VAL A 70 10.12 21.28 12.36
CA VAL A 70 9.08 22.33 12.47
C VAL A 70 9.48 23.66 11.84
N GLU A 71 10.77 24.02 11.90
CA GLU A 71 11.29 25.27 11.32
C GLU A 71 11.26 25.27 9.78
N ALA A 72 11.24 24.09 9.15
CA ALA A 72 11.25 23.93 7.70
C ALA A 72 9.86 23.63 7.12
N VAL A 73 9.00 22.91 7.85
CA VAL A 73 7.69 22.45 7.35
C VAL A 73 6.48 23.06 8.07
N GLY A 74 6.69 23.77 9.18
CA GLY A 74 5.62 24.32 10.02
C GLY A 74 5.12 23.34 11.08
N GLN A 75 4.51 23.87 12.14
CA GLN A 75 4.00 23.06 13.25
C GLN A 75 2.80 22.21 12.81
N GLU A 76 1.94 22.77 11.96
CA GLU A 76 0.71 22.13 11.50
C GLU A 76 1.01 20.83 10.75
N VAL A 77 2.06 20.81 9.93
CA VAL A 77 2.50 19.61 9.21
C VAL A 77 3.05 18.56 10.17
N CYS A 78 3.80 18.96 11.19
CA CYS A 78 4.32 18.03 12.18
C CYS A 78 3.23 17.47 13.11
N ASP A 79 2.16 18.22 13.35
CA ASP A 79 0.99 17.74 14.09
C ASP A 79 0.16 16.74 13.27
N GLU A 80 0.05 16.97 11.95
CA GLU A 80 -0.62 16.05 11.03
C GLU A 80 0.19 14.75 10.82
N TYR A 81 1.53 14.87 10.76
CA TYR A 81 2.45 13.76 10.54
C TYR A 81 3.46 13.64 11.69
N PRO A 82 3.03 13.19 12.88
CA PRO A 82 3.87 13.17 14.09
C PRO A 82 5.01 12.15 14.05
N GLY A 83 5.11 11.32 13.00
CA GLY A 83 6.17 10.33 12.87
C GLY A 83 6.13 9.22 13.93
N ASN A 84 4.98 8.99 14.55
CA ASN A 84 4.77 8.01 15.62
C ASN A 84 4.38 6.61 15.11
N THR A 85 4.28 6.43 13.80
CA THR A 85 3.99 5.15 13.16
C THR A 85 5.02 4.87 12.07
N THR A 86 5.38 3.60 11.90
CA THR A 86 6.21 3.16 10.79
C THR A 86 5.32 2.75 9.63
N THR A 87 5.50 3.41 8.49
CA THR A 87 4.83 3.05 7.23
C THR A 87 5.88 2.70 6.19
N LEU A 88 5.54 1.76 5.33
CA LEU A 88 6.36 1.31 4.20
C LEU A 88 5.64 1.55 2.90
N ALA A 89 6.41 1.69 1.82
CA ALA A 89 5.93 1.75 0.45
C ALA A 89 6.73 0.79 -0.44
N GLY A 90 6.10 0.35 -1.53
CA GLY A 90 6.68 -0.62 -2.46
C GLY A 90 6.43 -2.08 -2.03
N GLY A 91 7.48 -2.89 -2.02
CA GLY A 91 7.43 -4.33 -1.81
C GLY A 91 7.37 -5.15 -3.10
N TYR A 92 7.66 -4.54 -4.26
CA TYR A 92 7.71 -5.22 -5.56
C TYR A 92 9.11 -5.03 -6.15
N GLY A 93 10.07 -5.82 -5.66
CA GLY A 93 11.50 -5.64 -5.92
C GLY A 93 12.17 -4.84 -4.82
N THR A 94 11.83 -3.56 -4.65
CA THR A 94 12.40 -2.67 -3.63
C THR A 94 11.37 -2.24 -2.57
N LEU A 95 11.86 -1.79 -1.41
CA LEU A 95 11.04 -1.35 -0.27
C LEU A 95 11.55 -0.01 0.29
N SER A 96 10.68 0.89 0.72
CA SER A 96 11.06 2.20 1.27
C SER A 96 10.23 2.58 2.48
N LEU A 97 10.73 3.46 3.33
CA LEU A 97 9.90 4.11 4.36
C LEU A 97 8.92 5.11 3.71
N GLY A 98 7.72 5.19 4.27
CA GLY A 98 6.73 6.20 3.93
C GLY A 98 7.06 7.54 4.59
N VAL A 99 8.04 8.25 4.03
CA VAL A 99 8.54 9.53 4.54
C VAL A 99 8.43 10.65 3.51
N VAL A 100 8.32 11.89 3.99
CA VAL A 100 8.33 13.09 3.15
C VAL A 100 9.76 13.67 3.14
N VAL A 101 10.66 12.98 2.45
CA VAL A 101 12.06 13.40 2.29
C VAL A 101 12.43 13.31 0.80
N PRO A 102 13.03 14.35 0.19
CA PRO A 102 13.54 14.27 -1.17
C PRO A 102 14.52 13.11 -1.35
N GLY A 103 14.27 12.23 -2.33
CA GLY A 103 15.03 11.00 -2.54
C GLY A 103 14.59 9.80 -1.68
N GLY A 104 13.69 10.02 -0.72
CA GLY A 104 13.14 8.99 0.14
C GLY A 104 14.15 8.38 1.12
N GLN A 105 13.75 7.28 1.73
CA GLN A 105 14.62 6.45 2.56
C GLN A 105 14.42 4.99 2.18
N GLN A 106 15.43 4.41 1.53
CA GLN A 106 15.41 3.06 0.97
C GLN A 106 15.68 2.03 2.07
N VAL A 107 14.86 0.99 2.15
CA VAL A 107 15.08 -0.17 3.02
C VAL A 107 16.08 -1.12 2.38
N TYR A 108 16.96 -1.69 3.20
CA TYR A 108 17.95 -2.68 2.79
C TYR A 108 18.27 -3.65 3.93
N VAL A 109 18.78 -4.83 3.59
CA VAL A 109 19.39 -5.77 4.53
C VAL A 109 20.88 -5.45 4.61
N ALA A 110 21.36 -5.05 5.77
CA ALA A 110 22.77 -4.73 6.00
C ALA A 110 23.64 -5.99 5.98
N PRO A 111 24.99 -5.87 5.88
CA PRO A 111 25.88 -7.04 5.80
C PRO A 111 25.86 -7.93 7.05
N ASP A 112 25.40 -7.40 8.19
CA ASP A 112 25.18 -8.12 9.44
C ASP A 112 23.79 -8.81 9.50
N GLY A 113 23.01 -8.74 8.43
CA GLY A 113 21.65 -9.27 8.32
C GLY A 113 20.58 -8.37 8.96
N ALA A 114 20.95 -7.23 9.55
CA ALA A 114 19.98 -6.33 10.16
C ALA A 114 19.20 -5.56 9.10
N LEU A 115 17.87 -5.53 9.24
CA LEU A 115 17.03 -4.68 8.41
C LEU A 115 17.27 -3.21 8.78
N SER A 116 17.65 -2.41 7.80
CA SER A 116 18.09 -1.02 7.95
C SER A 116 17.50 -0.14 6.86
N TYR A 117 17.63 1.18 7.00
CA TYR A 117 17.18 2.15 6.01
C TYR A 117 18.18 3.29 5.84
N THR A 118 18.19 3.93 4.67
CA THR A 118 19.11 5.04 4.40
C THR A 118 18.77 6.25 5.26
N GLN A 119 19.79 7.04 5.62
CA GLN A 119 19.58 8.32 6.28
C GLN A 119 18.84 9.28 5.33
N ALA A 120 18.00 10.17 5.89
CA ALA A 120 17.39 11.24 5.13
C ALA A 120 18.44 12.03 4.32
N HIS A 121 18.12 12.34 3.07
CA HIS A 121 19.01 13.03 2.12
C HIS A 121 20.31 12.26 1.76
N SER A 122 20.40 10.97 2.10
CA SER A 122 21.57 10.14 1.78
C SER A 122 21.17 8.89 1.01
N ALA A 123 21.91 8.60 -0.06
CA ALA A 123 21.81 7.35 -0.81
C ALA A 123 22.85 6.30 -0.34
N TYR A 124 23.61 6.60 0.72
CA TYR A 124 24.63 5.69 1.23
C TYR A 124 23.99 4.43 1.80
N VAL A 125 24.50 3.29 1.34
CA VAL A 125 24.21 1.97 1.90
C VAL A 125 25.56 1.24 2.02
N PRO A 126 25.85 0.58 3.15
CA PRO A 126 27.10 -0.16 3.34
C PRO A 126 27.34 -1.19 2.22
N GLU A 127 28.60 -1.37 1.85
CA GLU A 127 29.01 -2.42 0.90
C GLU A 127 28.61 -3.81 1.43
N GLY A 128 28.10 -4.67 0.53
CA GLY A 128 27.58 -6.00 0.89
C GLY A 128 26.12 -6.02 1.32
N SER A 129 25.42 -4.88 1.33
CA SER A 129 23.98 -4.83 1.63
C SER A 129 23.12 -5.25 0.42
N VAL A 130 21.94 -5.82 0.69
CA VAL A 130 20.94 -6.19 -0.33
C VAL A 130 19.77 -5.21 -0.30
N ARG A 131 19.38 -4.66 -1.46
CA ARG A 131 18.35 -3.61 -1.58
C ARG A 131 17.06 -4.07 -2.25
N ASP A 132 17.11 -5.18 -2.97
CA ASP A 132 16.02 -5.74 -3.75
C ASP A 132 15.59 -7.13 -3.24
N GLY A 133 14.75 -7.87 -3.96
CA GLY A 133 14.24 -9.18 -3.52
C GLY A 133 13.01 -9.11 -2.59
N TRP A 134 12.41 -7.93 -2.44
CA TRP A 134 11.18 -7.74 -1.68
C TRP A 134 9.96 -8.19 -2.49
N THR A 135 9.09 -8.98 -1.86
CA THR A 135 7.83 -9.42 -2.44
C THR A 135 6.68 -9.10 -1.50
N ARG A 136 5.65 -8.44 -2.02
CA ARG A 136 4.45 -8.07 -1.29
C ARG A 136 3.23 -8.61 -2.01
N THR A 137 2.34 -9.25 -1.26
CA THR A 137 0.96 -9.47 -1.71
C THR A 137 0.09 -8.40 -1.08
N ALA A 138 -0.73 -7.73 -1.91
CA ALA A 138 -1.67 -6.76 -1.40
C ALA A 138 -2.80 -7.47 -0.65
N ARG A 139 -3.61 -6.69 0.07
CA ARG A 139 -4.89 -7.18 0.57
C ARG A 139 -5.83 -7.35 -0.62
N GLU A 140 -6.06 -8.59 -1.03
CA GLU A 140 -6.91 -8.92 -2.19
C GLU A 140 -8.37 -9.19 -1.78
N ASP A 141 -8.60 -9.71 -0.57
CA ASP A 141 -9.92 -10.19 -0.11
C ASP A 141 -10.45 -9.35 1.07
N PRO A 142 -11.71 -8.89 1.06
CA PRO A 142 -12.34 -8.28 2.23
C PRO A 142 -12.45 -9.20 3.46
N THR A 143 -12.38 -10.52 3.28
CA THR A 143 -12.47 -11.57 4.31
C THR A 143 -11.11 -12.03 4.87
N ASP A 144 -10.01 -11.76 4.16
CA ASP A 144 -8.65 -11.90 4.68
C ASP A 144 -8.03 -10.49 4.85
N PRO A 145 -7.99 -9.96 6.09
CA PRO A 145 -7.62 -8.56 6.30
C PRO A 145 -6.15 -8.25 6.04
N LEU A 146 -5.27 -9.26 5.87
CA LEU A 146 -3.82 -9.06 5.82
C LEU A 146 -3.22 -9.54 4.50
N GLY A 147 -2.33 -8.72 3.93
CA GLY A 147 -1.38 -9.15 2.90
C GLY A 147 -0.10 -9.73 3.50
N SER A 148 0.88 -10.06 2.67
CA SER A 148 2.20 -10.50 3.10
C SER A 148 3.31 -9.58 2.58
N LEU A 149 4.41 -9.50 3.31
CA LEU A 149 5.67 -8.92 2.87
C LEU A 149 6.78 -9.91 3.22
N ALA A 150 7.58 -10.29 2.23
CA ALA A 150 8.69 -11.22 2.36
C ALA A 150 9.94 -10.69 1.65
N PHE A 151 11.09 -11.22 2.05
CA PHE A 151 12.38 -11.00 1.42
C PHE A 151 13.00 -12.37 1.17
N GLU A 152 13.27 -12.67 -0.10
CA GLU A 152 13.84 -13.96 -0.54
C GLU A 152 15.29 -13.79 -1.05
N GLY A 153 15.87 -12.60 -0.93
CA GLY A 153 17.16 -12.23 -1.55
C GLY A 153 18.40 -12.50 -0.70
N GLY A 154 18.34 -13.43 0.27
CA GLY A 154 19.42 -13.75 1.20
C GLY A 154 20.12 -15.06 0.89
#